data_AF-A0A843CBN9-F1
#
_entry.id   AF-A0A843CBN9-F1
#
_cell.length_a   1.000
_cell.length_b   1.000
_cell.length_c   1.000
_cell.angle_alpha   90.00
_cell.angle_beta   90.00
_cell.angle_gamma   90.00
#
_symmetry.space_group_name_H-M   'P 1'
#
loop_
_entity.id
_entity.type
_entity.pdbx_description
1 polymer ?
#
loop_
_entity_poly.entity_id
_entity_poly.type
_entity_poly.pdbx_seq_one_letter_code
_entity_poly.pdbx_strand_id
1 'polypeptide(L)' 'VIDVEDTGPGIPQELMHKIFDPLVTTKQTGTGLGLSSCKTIVEQHHGKITVTNNPTRFTIKLPKKQQTS' A
#
# COMPACT_ATOMS: atom_id res chain seq x y z
N VAL A 1 -4.20 -13.31 1.71
CA VAL A 1 -3.14 -12.28 1.80
C VAL A 1 -2.59 -12.14 0.41
N ILE A 2 -2.37 -10.91 -0.04
CA ILE A 2 -1.83 -10.61 -1.37
C ILE A 2 -0.57 -9.78 -1.12
N ASP A 3 0.56 -10.23 -1.66
CA ASP A 3 1.84 -9.52 -1.55
C ASP A 3 2.31 -9.08 -2.93
N VAL A 4 2.82 -7.86 -3.00
CA VAL A 4 3.48 -7.29 -4.19
C VAL A 4 4.85 -6.82 -3.75
N GLU A 5 5.90 -7.41 -4.32
CA GLU A 5 7.29 -7.09 -4.01
C GLU A 5 8.02 -6.58 -5.26
N ASP A 6 8.94 -5.65 -5.05
CA ASP A 6 9.88 -5.20 -6.06
C ASP A 6 11.33 -5.20 -5.55
N THR A 7 12.28 -5.20 -6.48
CA THR A 7 13.72 -5.13 -6.24
C THR A 7 14.29 -3.74 -6.55
N GLY A 8 13.47 -2.69 -6.44
CA GLY A 8 13.85 -1.31 -6.65
C GLY A 8 14.69 -0.72 -5.52
N PRO A 9 15.02 0.57 -5.59
CA PRO A 9 15.89 1.25 -4.61
C PRO A 9 15.27 1.41 -3.21
N GLY A 10 14.02 0.98 -3.04
CA GLY A 10 13.31 1.13 -1.78
C GLY A 10 12.56 2.45 -1.62
N ILE A 11 11.99 2.63 -0.43
CA ILE A 11 11.27 3.85 -0.03
C ILE A 11 12.14 4.64 0.96
N PRO A 12 12.37 5.95 0.75
CA PRO A 12 13.05 6.79 1.73
C PRO A 12 12.40 6.71 3.12
N GLN A 13 13.21 6.63 4.18
CA GLN A 13 12.73 6.38 5.54
C GLN A 13 11.73 7.46 6.01
N GLU A 14 11.96 8.71 5.62
CA GLU A 14 11.09 9.85 5.89
C GLU A 14 9.72 9.76 5.21
N LEU A 15 9.59 8.95 4.15
CA LEU A 15 8.31 8.73 3.47
C LEU A 15 7.56 7.51 3.98
N MET A 16 8.22 6.55 4.65
CA MET A 16 7.59 5.29 5.11
C MET A 16 6.32 5.50 5.94
N HIS A 17 6.29 6.53 6.79
CA HIS A 17 5.15 6.84 7.65
C HIS A 17 4.04 7.66 6.98
N LYS A 18 4.32 8.25 5.80
CA LYS A 18 3.41 9.13 5.05
C LYS A 18 3.05 8.60 3.68
N ILE A 19 3.59 7.46 3.25
CA ILE A 19 3.46 6.99 1.86
C ILE A 19 2.02 6.72 1.42
N PHE A 20 1.10 6.52 2.38
CA PHE A 20 -0.33 6.40 2.10
C PHE A 20 -1.12 7.71 2.25
N ASP A 21 -0.47 8.81 2.62
CA ASP A 21 -1.10 10.12 2.70
C ASP A 21 -1.34 10.65 1.27
N PRO A 22 -2.45 11.37 1.03
CA PRO A 22 -2.72 11.96 -0.27
C PRO A 22 -1.60 12.90 -0.72
N LEU A 23 -1.35 12.93 -2.04
CA LEU A 23 -0.39 13.82 -2.71
C LEU A 23 1.09 13.52 -2.40
N VAL A 24 1.41 12.47 -1.65
CA VAL A 24 2.80 12.04 -1.43
C VAL A 24 3.35 11.38 -2.70
N THR A 25 4.40 11.97 -3.26
CA THR A 25 5.06 11.51 -4.49
C THR A 25 6.50 12.00 -4.53
N THR A 26 7.40 11.20 -5.12
CA THR A 26 8.77 11.60 -5.48
C THR A 26 8.91 11.88 -6.98
N LYS A 27 7.84 11.67 -7.76
CA LYS A 27 7.83 11.86 -9.22
C LYS A 27 7.39 13.27 -9.57
N GLN A 28 8.10 13.93 -10.49
CA GLN A 28 7.80 15.29 -10.96
C GLN A 28 6.41 15.44 -11.59
N THR A 29 5.90 14.40 -12.26
CA THR A 29 4.59 14.40 -12.94
C THR A 29 3.55 13.48 -12.28
N GLY A 30 3.86 12.92 -11.10
CA GLY A 30 2.93 12.05 -10.38
C GLY A 30 1.98 12.86 -9.50
N THR A 31 0.70 12.49 -9.47
CA THR A 31 -0.29 13.16 -8.60
C THR A 31 -0.17 12.76 -7.13
N GLY A 32 0.52 11.66 -6.82
CA GLY A 32 0.64 11.14 -5.45
C GLY A 32 -0.65 10.58 -4.86
N LEU A 33 -1.67 10.29 -5.68
CA LEU A 33 -2.96 9.80 -5.19
C LEU A 33 -3.07 8.27 -5.14
N GLY A 34 -2.28 7.53 -5.93
CA GLY A 34 -2.44 6.09 -6.11
C GLY A 34 -2.45 5.28 -4.80
N LEU A 35 -1.45 5.46 -3.93
CA LEU A 35 -1.35 4.70 -2.69
C LEU A 35 -2.42 5.10 -1.65
N SER A 36 -2.79 6.38 -1.60
CA SER A 36 -3.92 6.83 -0.78
C SER A 36 -5.24 6.16 -1.22
N SER A 37 -5.48 6.06 -2.54
CA SER A 37 -6.63 5.35 -3.09
C SER A 37 -6.59 3.85 -2.76
N CYS A 38 -5.44 3.18 -2.88
CA CYS A 38 -5.30 1.79 -2.49
C CYS A 38 -5.64 1.57 -1.01
N LYS A 39 -5.16 2.44 -0.11
CA LYS A 39 -5.49 2.38 1.31
C LYS A 39 -7.00 2.51 1.54
N THR A 40 -7.63 3.53 0.96
CA THR A 40 -9.09 3.73 1.07
C THR A 40 -9.89 2.52 0.55
N ILE A 41 -9.54 1.99 -0.62
CA ILE A 41 -10.24 0.84 -1.21
C ILE A 41 -10.09 -0.40 -0.32
N VAL A 42 -8.89 -0.68 0.17
CA VAL A 42 -8.64 -1.84 1.05
C VAL A 42 -9.39 -1.69 2.37
N GLU A 43 -9.39 -0.50 2.97
CA GLU A 43 -10.12 -0.21 4.22
C GLU A 43 -11.64 -0.32 4.03
N GLN A 44 -12.19 0.13 2.90
CA GLN A 44 -13.61 -0.05 2.54
C GLN A 44 -14.01 -1.53 2.44
N HIS A 45 -13.07 -2.42 2.12
CA HIS A 45 -13.27 -3.87 2.14
C HIS A 45 -12.96 -4.50 3.52
N HIS A 46 -12.89 -3.69 4.58
CA HIS A 46 -12.52 -4.10 5.94
C HIS A 46 -11.14 -4.78 6.01
N GLY A 47 -10.27 -4.43 5.07
CA GLY A 47 -8.92 -4.95 4.96
C GLY A 47 -7.87 -4.05 5.59
N LYS A 48 -6.61 -4.46 5.42
CA LYS A 48 -5.44 -3.69 5.81
C LYS A 48 -4.37 -3.79 4.73
N ILE A 49 -3.80 -2.64 4.36
CA ILE A 49 -2.59 -2.55 3.54
C ILE A 49 -1.40 -2.12 4.41
N THR A 50 -0.25 -2.74 4.23
CA THR A 50 1.00 -2.37 4.91
C THR A 50 2.16 -2.37 3.91
N VAL A 51 3.24 -1.68 4.25
CA VAL A 51 4.47 -1.68 3.46
C VAL A 51 5.67 -1.99 4.35
N THR A 52 6.61 -2.76 3.82
CA THR A 52 7.95 -2.95 4.38
C THR A 52 8.99 -2.56 3.34
N ASN A 53 10.18 -2.17 3.80
CA ASN A 53 11.31 -1.83 2.93
C ASN A 53 12.44 -2.87 3.12
N ASN A 54 13.29 -3.05 2.10
CA ASN A 54 14.37 -4.05 2.04
C ASN A 54 13.94 -5.53 2.09
N PRO A 55 13.26 -6.07 1.06
CA PRO A 55 12.81 -5.41 -0.18
C PRO A 55 11.52 -4.60 -0.01
N THR A 56 11.17 -3.75 -0.99
CA THR A 56 9.89 -3.04 -0.96
C THR A 56 8.77 -4.04 -1.20
N ARG A 57 7.91 -4.20 -0.20
CA ARG A 57 6.79 -5.14 -0.25
C ARG A 57 5.53 -4.48 0.29
N PHE A 58 4.49 -4.46 -0.53
CA PHE A 58 3.13 -4.10 -0.13
C PHE A 58 2.34 -5.38 0.18
N THR A 59 1.72 -5.42 1.36
CA THR A 59 0.92 -6.56 1.81
C THR A 59 -0.53 -6.12 2.04
N ILE A 60 -1.46 -6.80 1.39
CA ILE A 60 -2.90 -6.59 1.52
C ILE A 60 -3.54 -7.79 2.22
N LYS A 61 -4.26 -7.53 3.31
CA LYS A 61 -5.05 -8.52 4.05
C LYS A 61 -6.52 -8.13 3.93
N LEU A 62 -7.33 -9.02 3.35
CA LEU A 62 -8.78 -8.88 3.28
C LEU A 62 -9.44 -9.97 4.13
N PRO A 63 -10.60 -9.71 4.76
CA PRO A 63 -11.39 -10.75 5.42
C PRO A 63 -11.80 -11.84 4.42
N LYS A 64 -11.69 -13.10 4.82
CA LYS A 64 -12.30 -14.19 4.06
C LYS A 64 -13.81 -14.16 4.28
N LYS A 65 -14.60 -14.13 3.21
CA LYS A 65 -16.01 -14.56 3.33
C LYS A 65 -16.02 -16.02 3.78
N GLN A 66 -16.67 -16.30 4.90
CA GLN A 66 -17.00 -17.67 5.23
C GLN A 66 -17.96 -18.15 4.14
N GLN A 67 -17.56 -19.18 3.40
CA GLN A 67 -18.50 -19.90 2.54
C GLN A 67 -19.45 -20.63 3.50
N THR A 68 -20.63 -20.05 3.73
CA THR A 68 -21.77 -20.83 4.23
C THR A 68 -22.08 -21.89 3.18
N SER A 69 -21.92 -23.15 3.57
CA SER A 69 -22.38 -24.32 2.82
C SER A 69 -23.91 -24.39 2.83
#